data_AF-A0AAJ1B3G5-F1
#
_entry.id   AF-A0AAJ1B3G5-F1
#
_cell.length_a   1.000
_cell.length_b   1.000
_cell.length_c   1.000
_cell.angle_alpha   90.00
_cell.angle_beta   90.00
_cell.angle_gamma   90.00
#
_symmetry.space_group_name_H-M   'P 1'
#
loop_
_entity.id
_entity.type
_entity.pdbx_description
1 polymer ?
#
loop_
_entity_poly.entity_id
_entity_poly.type
_entity_poly.pdbx_seq_one_letter_code
_entity_poly.pdbx_strand_id
1 'polypeptide(L)'
;FAQLGVKIIYVHPESDVHITRTLQMIKDAGAQAGIVVNPGTSYESVKETLSLVDCVMVMSVNPGFAGQKYLNFVDDKFKQFCAK
;
A
#
# COMPACT_ATOMS: atom_id res chain seq x y z
N PHE A 1 9.23 -12.47 6.25
CA PHE A 1 9.33 -12.35 4.78
C PHE A 1 10.67 -11.80 4.31
N ALA A 2 11.14 -10.66 4.82
CA ALA A 2 12.43 -10.07 4.41
C ALA A 2 13.62 -11.05 4.53
N GLN A 3 13.72 -11.78 5.65
CA GLN A 3 14.76 -12.81 5.87
C GLN A 3 14.72 -13.99 4.87
N LEU A 4 13.61 -14.16 4.14
CA LEU A 4 13.48 -15.18 3.07
C LEU A 4 13.94 -14.64 1.70
N GLY A 5 14.55 -13.45 1.64
CA GLY A 5 15.02 -12.82 0.41
C GLY A 5 13.97 -11.97 -0.32
N VAL A 6 12.83 -11.68 0.32
CA VAL A 6 11.80 -10.79 -0.25
C VAL A 6 12.33 -9.35 -0.27
N LYS A 7 12.33 -8.72 -1.44
CA LYS A 7 12.86 -7.37 -1.64
C LYS A 7 11.89 -6.24 -1.29
N ILE A 8 10.59 -6.47 -1.49
CA ILE A 8 9.55 -5.46 -1.25
C ILE A 8 8.40 -6.15 -0.51
N ILE A 9 7.91 -5.52 0.56
CA ILE A 9 6.78 -6.02 1.32
C ILE A 9 5.72 -4.92 1.36
N TYR A 10 4.51 -5.28 0.94
CA TYR A 10 3.36 -4.38 1.00
C TYR A 10 2.43 -4.75 2.14
N VAL A 11 1.86 -3.75 2.80
CA VAL A 11 0.91 -3.93 3.91
C VAL A 11 -0.35 -3.10 3.64
N HIS A 12 -1.51 -3.64 3.98
CA HIS A 12 -2.76 -2.88 4.02
C HIS A 12 -2.76 -2.00 5.28
N PRO A 13 -2.69 -0.66 5.16
CA PRO A 13 -2.61 0.22 6.32
C PRO A 13 -3.86 0.10 7.21
N GLU A 14 -5.03 -0.19 6.63
CA GLU A 14 -6.26 -0.44 7.39
C GLU A 14 -6.23 -1.70 8.28
N SER A 15 -5.27 -2.60 8.06
CA SER A 15 -5.15 -3.85 8.82
C SER A 15 -4.22 -3.73 10.02
N ASP A 16 -3.60 -2.57 10.24
CA ASP A 16 -2.60 -2.37 11.28
C ASP A 16 -2.77 -1.01 11.98
N VAL A 17 -3.12 -1.07 13.27
CA VAL A 17 -3.24 0.10 14.16
C VAL A 17 -1.93 0.88 14.34
N HIS A 18 -0.78 0.25 14.07
CA HIS A 18 0.55 0.83 14.23
C HIS A 18 1.39 0.69 12.94
N ILE A 19 0.79 1.02 11.80
CA ILE A 19 1.41 0.89 10.48
C ILE A 19 2.84 1.46 10.39
N THR A 20 3.14 2.58 11.05
CA THR A 20 4.47 3.20 11.05
C THR A 20 5.54 2.29 11.64
N ARG A 21 5.22 1.52 12.69
CA ARG A 21 6.12 0.53 13.29
C ARG A 21 6.38 -0.62 12.32
N THR A 22 5.33 -1.12 11.66
CA THR A 22 5.45 -2.22 10.71
C THR A 22 6.29 -1.83 9.49
N LEU A 23 6.10 -0.62 8.95
CA LEU A 23 6.93 -0.09 7.87
C LEU A 23 8.41 0.01 8.30
N GLN A 24 8.68 0.51 9.52
CA GLN A 24 10.05 0.58 10.04
C GLN A 24 10.67 -0.82 10.18
N MET A 25 9.93 -1.79 10.72
CA MET A 25 10.42 -3.17 10.86
C MET A 25 10.74 -3.83 9.51
N ILE A 26 9.97 -3.52 8.46
CA ILE A 26 10.26 -4.00 7.10
C ILE A 26 11.61 -3.43 6.62
N LYS A 27 11.82 -2.11 6.81
CA LYS A 27 13.07 -1.42 6.43
C LYS A 27 14.27 -1.91 7.22
N ASP A 28 14.15 -2.06 8.54
CA ASP A 28 15.21 -2.57 9.42
C ASP A 28 15.62 -4.00 9.05
N ALA A 29 14.67 -4.78 8.52
CA ALA A 29 14.94 -6.13 8.02
C ALA A 29 15.56 -6.15 6.61
N GLY A 30 15.88 -4.99 6.02
CA GLY A 30 16.57 -4.86 4.74
C GLY A 30 15.69 -4.97 3.50
N ALA A 31 14.36 -4.86 3.64
CA ALA A 31 13.41 -4.86 2.54
C ALA A 31 12.78 -3.47 2.34
N GLN A 32 12.34 -3.17 1.13
CA GLN A 32 11.55 -1.97 0.84
C GLN A 32 10.15 -2.11 1.42
N ALA A 33 9.66 -1.05 2.07
CA ALA A 33 8.35 -1.01 2.70
C ALA A 33 7.34 -0.30 1.81
N GLY A 34 6.24 -0.96 1.50
CA GLY A 34 5.15 -0.38 0.71
C GLY A 34 3.78 -0.51 1.39
N ILE A 35 2.83 0.29 0.93
CA ILE A 35 1.42 0.15 1.31
C ILE A 35 0.55 -0.26 0.13
N VAL A 36 -0.49 -1.04 0.41
CA VAL A 36 -1.56 -1.36 -0.53
C VAL A 36 -2.80 -0.58 -0.14
N VAL A 37 -3.38 0.18 -1.06
CA VAL A 37 -4.58 0.99 -0.82
C VAL A 37 -5.78 0.32 -1.49
N ASN A 38 -6.70 -0.16 -0.67
CA ASN A 38 -7.95 -0.77 -1.14
C ASN A 38 -8.84 0.22 -1.90
N PRO A 39 -9.77 -0.24 -2.76
CA PRO A 39 -10.68 0.65 -3.49
C PRO A 39 -11.49 1.56 -2.55
N GLY A 40 -11.90 1.05 -1.39
CA GLY A 40 -12.65 1.81 -0.37
C GLY A 40 -11.80 2.71 0.54
N THR A 41 -10.48 2.53 0.60
CA THR A 41 -9.59 3.35 1.45
C THR A 41 -9.33 4.70 0.79
N SER A 42 -9.54 5.80 1.51
CA SER A 42 -9.35 7.16 0.94
C SER A 42 -7.87 7.51 0.79
N TYR A 43 -7.53 8.36 -0.17
CA TYR A 43 -6.17 8.89 -0.29
C TYR A 43 -5.75 9.67 0.97
N GLU A 44 -6.67 10.50 1.48
CA GLU A 44 -6.40 11.34 2.66
C GLU A 44 -6.05 10.51 3.90
N SER A 45 -6.62 9.31 4.09
CA SER A 45 -6.31 8.47 5.26
C SER A 45 -4.89 7.91 5.26
N VAL A 46 -4.20 7.90 4.12
CA VAL A 46 -2.83 7.35 4.00
C VAL A 46 -1.79 8.41 3.60
N LYS A 47 -2.24 9.66 3.36
CA LYS A 47 -1.42 10.75 2.81
C LYS A 47 -0.18 11.07 3.64
N GLU A 48 -0.30 11.02 4.97
CA GLU A 48 0.79 11.28 5.91
C GLU A 48 1.81 10.13 5.94
N THR A 49 1.35 8.90 5.70
CA THR A 49 2.20 7.71 5.69
C THR A 49 3.05 7.61 4.42
N LEU A 50 2.73 8.38 3.37
CA LEU A 50 3.44 8.33 2.09
C LEU A 50 4.92 8.74 2.18
N SER A 51 5.30 9.53 3.18
CA SER A 51 6.70 9.89 3.42
C SER A 51 7.54 8.74 3.99
N LEU A 52 6.89 7.68 4.48
CA LEU A 52 7.53 6.55 5.15
C LEU A 52 7.70 5.33 4.24
N VAL A 53 7.01 5.30 3.09
CA VAL A 53 6.97 4.15 2.18
C VAL A 53 7.86 4.38 0.97
N ASP A 54 8.41 3.30 0.45
CA ASP A 54 9.21 3.30 -0.77
C ASP A 54 8.33 3.05 -2.00
N CYS A 55 7.18 2.38 -1.82
CA CYS A 55 6.25 2.03 -2.89
C CYS A 55 4.78 2.12 -2.44
N VAL A 56 3.88 2.44 -3.37
CA VAL A 56 2.43 2.42 -3.15
C VAL A 56 1.77 1.57 -4.23
N MET A 57 0.91 0.65 -3.83
CA MET A 57 0.06 -0.13 -4.72
C MET A 57 -1.40 0.28 -4.54
N VAL A 58 -2.05 0.73 -5.61
CA VAL A 58 -3.48 1.04 -5.59
C VAL A 58 -4.24 -0.12 -6.20
N MET A 59 -5.20 -0.68 -5.45
CA MET A 59 -5.99 -1.81 -5.89
C MET A 59 -7.07 -1.35 -6.87
N SER A 60 -7.12 -1.97 -8.05
CA SER A 60 -8.16 -1.73 -9.05
C SER A 60 -9.41 -2.58 -8.86
N VAL A 61 -9.37 -3.53 -7.93
CA VAL A 61 -10.44 -4.46 -7.56
C VAL A 61 -10.39 -4.73 -6.05
N ASN A 62 -11.43 -5.32 -5.48
CA ASN A 62 -11.37 -5.72 -4.08
C ASN A 62 -10.38 -6.88 -3.90
N PRO A 63 -9.54 -6.88 -2.84
CA PRO A 63 -8.60 -7.96 -2.58
C PRO A 63 -9.32 -9.30 -2.36
N GLY A 64 -8.67 -10.40 -2.73
CA GLY A 64 -9.14 -11.76 -2.47
C GLY A 64 -9.06 -12.68 -3.69
N PHE A 65 -9.59 -12.24 -4.85
CA PHE A 65 -9.73 -13.11 -6.03
C PHE A 65 -9.24 -12.47 -7.33
N ALA A 66 -8.66 -13.28 -8.21
CA ALA A 66 -8.27 -12.88 -9.55
C ALA A 66 -9.48 -12.84 -10.52
N GLY A 67 -9.35 -12.17 -11.67
CA GLY A 67 -10.35 -12.14 -12.74
C GLY A 67 -11.53 -11.18 -12.52
N GLN A 68 -11.49 -10.36 -11.48
CA GLN A 68 -12.49 -9.34 -11.22
C GLN A 68 -12.42 -8.20 -12.25
N LYS A 69 -13.56 -7.54 -12.49
CA LYS A 69 -13.63 -6.35 -13.37
C LYS A 69 -12.99 -5.15 -12.68
N TYR A 70 -12.24 -4.37 -13.47
CA TYR A 70 -11.66 -3.11 -13.04
C TYR A 70 -12.73 -2.14 -12.50
N LEU A 71 -12.44 -1.50 -11.37
CA LEU A 71 -13.31 -0.51 -10.75
C LEU A 71 -12.96 0.90 -11.21
N ASN A 72 -13.62 1.43 -12.24
CA ASN A 72 -13.28 2.71 -12.88
C ASN A 72 -13.15 3.91 -11.90
N PHE A 73 -13.88 3.92 -10.78
CA PHE A 73 -13.80 5.02 -9.81
C PHE A 73 -12.43 5.13 -9.11
N VAL A 74 -11.57 4.10 -9.20
CA VAL A 74 -10.22 4.13 -8.62
C VAL A 74 -9.26 5.00 -9.42
N ASP A 75 -9.59 5.38 -10.67
CA ASP A 75 -8.75 6.22 -11.54
C ASP A 75 -8.44 7.57 -10.89
N ASP A 76 -9.41 8.17 -10.22
CA ASP A 76 -9.20 9.47 -9.56
C ASP A 76 -8.23 9.35 -8.39
N LYS A 77 -8.25 8.21 -7.69
CA LYS A 77 -7.27 7.90 -6.65
C LYS A 77 -5.88 7.70 -7.24
N PHE A 78 -5.76 6.99 -8.37
CA PHE A 78 -4.49 6.86 -9.10
C PHE A 78 -3.90 8.23 -9.45
N LYS A 79 -4.72 9.14 -10.00
CA LYS A 79 -4.29 10.52 -10.31
C LYS A 79 -3.79 11.26 -9.07
N GLN A 80 -4.46 11.11 -7.92
CA GLN A 80 -4.01 11.74 -6.66
C GLN A 80 -2.64 11.26 -6.20
N PHE A 81 -2.33 9.97 -6.36
CA PHE A 81 -1.01 9.42 -6.02
C PHE A 81 0.09 9.84 -7.01
N CYS A 82 -0.22 9.97 -8.29
CA CYS A 82 0.75 10.37 -9.33
C CYS A 82 0.99 11.89 -9.42
N ALA A 83 0.08 12.71 -8.88
CA ALA A 83 0.23 14.17 -8.88
C ALA A 83 1.21 14.69 -7.82
N LYS A 84 1.77 13.79 -7.00
CA LYS A 84 2.87 14.03 -6.06
C LYS A 84 4.17 13.49 -6.63
#